data_AF-A0A7L4QWP5-F1
#
_entry.id   AF-A0A7L4QWP5-F1
#
_cell.length_a   1.000
_cell.length_b   1.000
_cell.length_c   1.000
_cell.angle_alpha   90.00
_cell.angle_beta   90.00
_cell.angle_gamma   90.00
#
_symmetry.space_group_name_H-M   'P 1'
#
loop_
_entity.id
_entity.type
_entity.pdbx_description
1 polymer ?
#
loop_
_entity_poly.entity_id
_entity_poly.type
_entity_poly.pdbx_seq_one_letter_code
_entity_poly.pdbx_strand_id
1 'polypeptide(L)'
;MKLKIKALLVLIIVAAIFQSGCTSIDEESFNADIEGYADPIAENALQAINEKNYTKFSADLDPTMKKAFTEDVFLRSANIVQDELGNYT
;
A
#
# COMPACT_ATOMS: atom_id res chain seq x y z
N MET A 1 -45.27 -21.03 27.00
CA MET A 1 -43.92 -21.60 26.70
C MET A 1 -43.52 -21.40 25.23
N LYS A 2 -44.35 -21.78 24.25
CA LYS A 2 -44.04 -21.68 22.80
C LYS A 2 -43.75 -20.25 22.30
N LEU A 3 -44.43 -19.23 22.84
CA LEU A 3 -44.21 -17.82 22.47
C LEU A 3 -42.87 -17.27 23.00
N LYS A 4 -42.47 -17.68 24.20
CA LYS A 4 -41.17 -17.29 24.80
C LYS A 4 -40.00 -17.93 24.04
N ILE A 5 -40.16 -19.17 23.57
CA ILE A 5 -39.15 -19.86 22.74
C ILE A 5 -39.00 -19.19 21.37
N LYS A 6 -40.09 -18.81 20.72
CA LYS A 6 -40.04 -18.07 19.44
C LYS A 6 -39.39 -16.69 19.60
N ALA A 7 -39.73 -15.97 20.67
CA ALA A 7 -39.12 -14.67 20.97
C ALA A 7 -37.62 -14.80 21.25
N LEU A 8 -37.19 -15.84 21.97
CA LEU A 8 -35.78 -16.13 22.23
C LEU A 8 -35.01 -16.45 20.95
N LEU A 9 -35.59 -17.23 20.03
CA LEU A 9 -34.98 -17.56 18.75
C LEU A 9 -34.80 -16.33 17.85
N VAL A 10 -35.79 -15.42 17.83
CA VAL A 10 -35.68 -14.15 17.09
C VAL A 10 -34.58 -13.27 17.67
N LEU A 11 -34.45 -13.20 18.99
CA LEU A 11 -33.40 -12.44 19.66
C LEU A 11 -31.99 -12.95 19.29
N ILE A 12 -31.80 -14.27 19.24
CA ILE A 12 -30.51 -14.89 18.88
C ILE A 12 -30.14 -14.60 17.43
N ILE A 13 -31.10 -14.68 16.51
CA ILE A 13 -30.87 -14.38 15.09
C ILE A 13 -30.49 -12.90 14.91
N VAL A 14 -31.17 -12.00 15.61
CA VAL A 14 -30.85 -10.57 15.58
C VAL A 14 -29.45 -10.30 16.15
N ALA A 15 -29.07 -10.96 17.26
CA ALA A 15 -27.73 -10.83 17.85
C ALA A 15 -26.61 -11.35 16.93
N ALA A 16 -26.87 -12.40 16.15
CA ALA A 16 -25.89 -12.95 15.20
C ALA A 16 -25.60 -11.98 14.03
N ILE A 17 -26.59 -11.19 13.61
CA ILE A 17 -26.42 -10.21 12.51
C ILE A 17 -25.51 -9.05 12.96
N PHE A 18 -25.57 -8.66 14.24
CA PHE A 18 -24.73 -7.61 14.81
C PHE A 18 -23.25 -7.97 15.00
N GLN A 19 -22.86 -9.24 14.84
CA GLN A 19 -21.45 -9.68 14.91
C GLN A 19 -20.73 -9.58 13.57
N SER A 20 -21.40 -9.14 12.50
CA SER A 20 -20.80 -8.83 11.19
C SER A 20 -20.03 -7.50 11.22
N GLY A 21 -19.32 -7.22 12.31
CA GLY A 21 -18.44 -6.07 12.39
C GLY A 21 -17.21 -6.33 11.54
N CYS A 22 -16.97 -5.50 10.54
CA CYS A 22 -15.66 -5.40 9.91
C CYS A 22 -14.62 -5.28 11.03
N THR A 23 -13.64 -6.19 11.08
CA THR A 23 -12.43 -5.96 11.84
C THR A 23 -11.89 -4.59 11.40
N SER A 24 -11.88 -3.62 12.31
CA SER A 24 -11.12 -2.39 12.09
C SER A 24 -9.66 -2.80 12.12
N ILE A 25 -8.97 -2.63 11.00
CA ILE A 25 -7.51 -2.69 10.99
C ILE A 25 -7.07 -1.59 11.96
N ASP A 26 -6.25 -1.96 12.95
CA ASP A 26 -5.61 -0.98 13.82
C ASP A 26 -4.62 -0.21 12.94
N GLU A 27 -5.08 0.94 12.43
CA GLU A 27 -4.34 1.75 11.44
C GLU A 27 -2.99 2.19 12.00
N GLU A 28 -2.89 2.41 13.31
CA GLU A 28 -1.64 2.85 13.96
C GLU A 28 -0.59 1.73 13.94
N SER A 29 -1.00 0.50 14.25
CA SER A 29 -0.15 -0.69 14.13
C SER A 29 0.21 -1.01 12.67
N PHE A 30 -0.74 -0.86 11.75
CA PHE A 30 -0.53 -1.16 10.34
C PHE A 30 0.40 -0.14 9.66
N ASN A 31 0.27 1.14 10.00
CA ASN A 31 1.08 2.21 9.41
C ASN A 31 2.51 2.19 9.93
N ALA A 32 2.75 1.92 11.22
CA ALA A 32 4.10 1.87 11.79
C ALA A 32 4.99 0.79 11.15
N ASP A 33 4.43 -0.37 10.82
CA ASP A 33 5.16 -1.45 10.15
C ASP A 33 5.43 -1.15 8.66
N ILE A 34 4.59 -0.32 8.04
CA ILE A 34 4.73 0.06 6.63
C ILE A 34 5.72 1.20 6.46
N GLU A 35 5.64 2.25 7.29
CA GLU A 35 6.52 3.42 7.22
C GLU A 35 8.00 3.01 7.31
N GLY A 36 8.33 2.08 8.21
CA GLY A 36 9.71 1.62 8.41
C GLY A 36 10.37 0.98 7.18
N TYR A 37 9.60 0.46 6.23
CA TYR A 37 10.10 -0.14 4.99
C TYR A 37 9.77 0.71 3.75
N ALA A 38 8.62 1.37 3.70
CA ALA A 38 8.16 2.12 2.54
C ALA A 38 8.92 3.46 2.36
N ASP A 39 9.17 4.18 3.45
CA ASP A 39 9.85 5.47 3.42
C ASP A 39 11.26 5.39 2.80
N PRO A 40 12.15 4.49 3.23
CA PRO A 40 13.49 4.40 2.62
C PRO A 40 13.45 3.99 1.14
N ILE A 41 12.44 3.22 0.71
CA ILE A 41 12.27 2.86 -0.71
C ILE A 41 11.82 4.06 -1.53
N ALA A 42 10.82 4.80 -1.03
CA ALA A 42 10.35 6.01 -1.68
C ALA A 42 11.49 7.03 -1.81
N GLU A 43 12.26 7.24 -0.73
CA GLU A 43 13.41 8.13 -0.71
C GLU A 43 14.49 7.69 -1.72
N ASN A 44 14.83 6.40 -1.75
CA ASN A 44 15.78 5.86 -2.72
C ASN A 44 15.31 6.05 -4.17
N ALA A 45 14.01 5.85 -4.44
CA ALA A 45 13.44 6.03 -5.76
C ALA A 45 13.52 7.48 -6.23
N LEU A 46 13.17 8.44 -5.36
CA LEU A 46 13.23 9.87 -5.67
C LEU A 46 14.67 10.36 -5.90
N GLN A 47 15.60 9.94 -5.04
CA GLN A 47 17.03 10.22 -5.25
C GLN A 47 17.57 9.57 -6.53
N ALA A 48 17.15 8.34 -6.84
CA ALA A 48 17.56 7.64 -8.05
C ALA A 48 17.10 8.37 -9.32
N ILE A 49 15.87 8.93 -9.33
CA ILE A 49 15.37 9.77 -10.42
C ILE A 49 16.29 10.98 -10.61
N ASN A 50 16.64 11.68 -9.53
CA ASN A 50 17.55 12.82 -9.55
C ASN A 50 18.93 12.47 -10.14
N GLU A 51 19.51 11.36 -9.68
CA GLU A 51 20.83 10.89 -10.08
C GLU A 51 20.82 10.19 -11.46
N LYS A 52 19.63 9.98 -12.06
CA LYS A 52 19.42 9.11 -13.23
C LYS A 52 20.04 7.72 -13.03
N ASN A 53 19.87 7.15 -11.85
CA ASN A 53 20.50 5.90 -11.42
C ASN A 53 19.50 4.74 -11.40
N TYR A 54 19.38 4.03 -12.52
CA TYR A 54 18.46 2.90 -12.64
C TYR A 54 18.77 1.75 -11.68
N THR A 55 20.05 1.48 -11.38
CA THR A 55 20.44 0.44 -10.43
C THR A 55 19.90 0.72 -9.04
N LYS A 56 19.95 1.99 -8.60
CA LYS A 56 19.38 2.42 -7.31
C LYS A 56 17.85 2.36 -7.33
N PHE A 57 17.21 2.84 -8.39
CA PHE A 57 15.75 2.78 -8.54
C PHE A 57 15.20 1.36 -8.53
N SER A 58 15.90 0.43 -9.21
CA SER A 58 15.42 -0.93 -9.40
C SER A 58 15.81 -1.89 -8.28
N ALA A 59 16.54 -1.44 -7.25
CA ALA A 59 17.03 -2.31 -6.17
C ALA A 59 15.89 -3.10 -5.50
N ASP A 60 14.77 -2.43 -5.23
CA ASP A 60 13.61 -3.00 -4.53
C ASP A 60 12.53 -3.56 -5.47
N LEU A 61 12.77 -3.54 -6.78
CA LEU A 61 11.82 -4.05 -7.77
C LEU A 61 11.96 -5.56 -7.95
N ASP A 62 10.82 -6.25 -8.03
CA ASP A 62 10.79 -7.66 -8.40
C ASP A 62 11.14 -7.87 -9.89
N PRO A 63 11.41 -9.11 -10.33
CA PRO A 63 11.76 -9.40 -11.72
C PRO A 63 10.68 -9.01 -12.75
N THR A 64 9.40 -9.09 -12.38
CA THR A 64 8.28 -8.68 -13.24
C THR A 64 8.29 -7.17 -13.44
N MET A 65 8.48 -6.42 -12.35
CA MET A 65 8.58 -4.96 -12.38
C MET A 65 9.80 -4.50 -13.17
N LYS A 66 10.98 -5.11 -12.96
CA LYS A 66 12.20 -4.83 -13.74
C LYS A 66 12.04 -5.07 -15.24
N LYS A 67 11.22 -6.06 -15.62
CA LYS A 67 10.90 -6.34 -17.02
C LYS A 67 9.94 -5.30 -17.62
N ALA A 68 9.02 -4.76 -16.81
CA ALA A 68 8.07 -3.74 -17.23
C ALA A 68 8.67 -2.33 -17.24
N PHE A 69 9.59 -2.05 -16.32
CA PHE A 69 10.20 -0.74 -16.10
C PHE A 69 11.70 -0.83 -16.32
N THR A 70 12.08 -1.03 -17.58
CA THR A 70 13.47 -1.14 -18.03
C THR A 70 14.23 0.17 -17.86
N GLU A 71 15.56 0.12 -17.99
CA GLU A 71 16.43 1.30 -17.84
C GLU A 71 16.05 2.44 -18.81
N ASP A 72 15.70 2.12 -20.06
CA ASP A 72 15.29 3.12 -21.05
C ASP A 72 13.96 3.80 -20.68
N VAL A 73 13.00 3.03 -20.15
CA VAL A 73 11.73 3.56 -19.65
C VAL A 73 11.97 4.45 -18.43
N PHE A 74 12.84 4.02 -17.53
CA PHE A 74 13.25 4.82 -16.36
C PHE A 74 13.90 6.13 -16.79
N LEU A 75 14.90 6.11 -17.67
CA LEU A 75 15.61 7.32 -18.10
C LEU A 75 14.68 8.30 -18.82
N ARG A 76 13.75 7.81 -19.65
CA ARG A 76 12.72 8.65 -20.26
C ARG A 76 11.83 9.29 -19.20
N SER A 77 11.38 8.50 -18.22
CA SER A 77 10.51 8.97 -17.14
C SER A 77 11.23 10.00 -16.26
N ALA A 78 12.49 9.76 -15.90
CA ALA A 78 13.30 10.65 -15.10
C ALA A 78 13.52 12.01 -15.78
N ASN A 79 13.73 12.03 -17.10
CA ASN A 79 13.82 13.28 -17.86
C ASN A 79 12.50 14.06 -17.81
N ILE A 80 11.35 13.39 -18.00
CA ILE A 80 10.04 14.05 -17.91
C ILE A 80 9.83 14.64 -16.51
N VAL A 81 10.14 13.88 -15.46
CA VAL A 81 10.01 14.35 -14.09
C VAL A 81 10.90 15.56 -13.84
N GLN A 82 12.16 15.53 -14.26
CA GLN A 82 13.07 16.67 -14.06
C GLN A 82 12.68 17.90 -14.88
N ASP A 83 12.20 17.72 -16.10
CA ASP A 83 11.79 18.83 -16.97
C ASP A 83 10.52 19.52 -16.44
N GLU A 84 9.58 18.76 -15.90
CA GLU A 84 8.28 19.28 -15.43
C GLU A 84 8.29 19.71 -13.96
N LEU A 85 9.01 18.97 -13.09
CA LEU A 85 8.97 19.13 -11.63
C LEU A 85 10.30 19.60 -11.03
N GLY A 86 11.39 19.57 -11.79
CA GLY A 86 12.73 19.87 -11.29
C GLY A 86 13.36 18.74 -10.49
N ASN A 87 14.41 19.06 -9.74
CA ASN A 87 15.12 18.10 -8.91
C ASN A 87 14.45 17.94 -7.55
N TYR A 88 14.43 16.72 -7.04
CA TYR A 88 14.08 16.39 -5.66
C TYR A 88 15.12 16.97 -4.68
N THR A 89 14.71 17.52 -3.54
CA THR A 89 15.60 18.17 -2.54
C THR A 89 15.16 17.91 -1.12
#